data_AF-Q3ZK18-F1
#
_entry.id   AF-Q3ZK18-F1
#
_cell.length_a   1.000
_cell.length_b   1.000
_cell.length_c   1.000
_cell.angle_alpha   90.00
_cell.angle_beta   90.00
_cell.angle_gamma   90.00
#
_symmetry.space_group_name_H-M   'P 1'
#
loop_
_entity.id
_entity.type
_entity.pdbx_description
1 polymer ?
#
loop_
_entity_poly.entity_id
_entity_poly.type
_entity_poly.pdbx_seq_one_letter_code
_entity_poly.pdbx_strand_id
1 'polypeptide(L)'
;VTNQVFRYAKKSGASYINKPKMRHYVHATLFTALDEDASNALRRAFKERGENVGSWRQACYKPLVNIACRHGWDIDAVFNAHPRLSIWYVPTKLRQLCHLERNNAVDC
;
A
#
# COMPACT_ATOMS: atom_id res chain seq x y z
N VAL A 1 -3.91 3.65 -12.85
CA VAL A 1 -4.35 5.03 -12.60
C VAL A 1 -3.26 5.97 -13.10
N THR A 2 -3.54 6.69 -14.17
CA THR A 2 -2.58 7.58 -14.85
C THR A 2 -2.88 9.05 -14.56
N ASN A 3 -2.04 9.97 -15.06
CA ASN A 3 -2.29 11.41 -14.96
C ASN A 3 -3.64 11.81 -15.59
N GLN A 4 -4.07 11.13 -16.66
CA GLN A 4 -5.34 11.40 -17.33
C GLN A 4 -6.53 11.15 -16.41
N VAL A 5 -6.51 10.08 -15.60
CA VAL A 5 -7.57 9.76 -14.64
C VAL A 5 -7.69 10.86 -13.58
N PHE A 6 -6.56 11.38 -13.07
CA PHE A 6 -6.60 12.49 -12.11
C PHE A 6 -7.11 13.79 -12.72
N ARG A 7 -6.74 14.10 -13.97
CA ARG A 7 -7.27 15.27 -14.69
C ARG A 7 -8.77 15.15 -14.93
N TYR A 8 -9.22 13.95 -15.31
CA TYR A 8 -10.64 13.66 -15.49
C TYR A 8 -11.41 13.85 -14.19
N ALA A 9 -10.94 13.28 -13.07
CA ALA A 9 -11.58 13.45 -11.76
C ALA A 9 -11.75 14.94 -11.39
N LYS A 10 -10.71 15.76 -11.60
CA LYS A 10 -10.80 17.22 -11.40
C LYS A 10 -11.84 17.87 -12.31
N LYS A 11 -11.86 17.51 -13.59
CA LYS A 11 -12.84 18.04 -14.58
C LYS A 11 -14.27 17.66 -14.23
N SER A 12 -14.48 16.47 -13.67
CA SER A 12 -15.80 15.96 -13.25
C SER A 12 -16.25 16.46 -11.87
N GLY A 13 -15.59 17.46 -11.29
CA GLY A 13 -15.98 18.05 -10.00
C GLY A 13 -15.41 17.36 -8.76
N ALA A 14 -14.69 16.24 -8.89
CA ALA A 14 -14.02 15.56 -7.78
C ALA A 14 -12.64 16.18 -7.47
N SER A 15 -12.63 17.50 -7.23
CA SER A 15 -11.41 18.31 -7.05
C SER A 15 -10.55 17.91 -5.85
N TYR A 16 -11.14 17.25 -4.85
CA TYR A 16 -10.46 16.72 -3.67
C TYR A 16 -9.56 15.49 -3.98
N ILE A 17 -9.75 14.83 -5.12
CA ILE A 17 -8.92 13.70 -5.57
C ILE A 17 -7.68 14.25 -6.29
N ASN A 18 -6.50 14.02 -5.70
CA ASN A 18 -5.24 14.46 -6.30
C ASN A 18 -4.15 13.37 -6.25
N LYS A 19 -3.28 13.39 -7.26
CA LYS A 19 -2.22 12.38 -7.44
C LYS A 19 -1.26 12.29 -6.24
N PRO A 20 -0.72 13.39 -5.67
CA PRO A 20 0.15 13.31 -4.51
C PRO A 20 -0.50 12.60 -3.32
N LYS A 21 -1.70 13.03 -2.93
CA LYS A 21 -2.45 12.42 -1.80
C LYS A 21 -2.73 10.95 -2.04
N MET A 22 -3.24 10.59 -3.23
CA MET A 22 -3.58 9.19 -3.52
C MET A 22 -2.33 8.29 -3.53
N ARG A 23 -1.22 8.74 -4.11
CA ARG A 23 0.05 7.97 -4.08
C ARG A 23 0.63 7.83 -2.68
N HIS A 24 0.38 8.80 -1.81
CA HIS A 24 0.90 8.78 -0.45
C HIS A 24 0.26 7.70 0.43
N TYR A 25 -1.01 7.37 0.18
CA TYR A 25 -1.79 6.42 0.98
C TYR A 25 -2.05 5.09 0.27
N VAL A 26 -1.64 4.94 -0.99
CA VAL A 26 -1.98 3.77 -1.79
C VAL A 26 -1.60 2.47 -1.08
N HIS A 27 -0.43 2.36 -0.42
CA HIS A 27 -0.04 1.14 0.30
C HIS A 27 -0.95 0.81 1.48
N ALA A 28 -1.45 1.81 2.21
CA ALA A 28 -2.43 1.56 3.26
C ALA A 28 -3.76 1.04 2.68
N THR A 29 -4.21 1.59 1.55
CA THR A 29 -5.39 1.08 0.82
C THR A 29 -5.16 -0.33 0.27
N LEU A 30 -3.94 -0.61 -0.21
CA LEU A 30 -3.54 -1.93 -0.69
C LEU A 30 -3.59 -2.97 0.42
N PHE A 31 -3.08 -2.61 1.61
CA PHE A 31 -3.14 -3.48 2.77
C PHE A 31 -4.59 -3.81 3.14
N THR A 32 -5.48 -2.81 3.18
CA THR A 32 -6.92 -3.05 3.44
C THR A 32 -7.57 -3.97 2.42
N ALA A 33 -7.20 -3.88 1.13
CA ALA A 33 -7.76 -4.74 0.10
C ALA A 33 -7.26 -6.18 0.17
N LEU A 34 -6.01 -6.39 0.60
CA LEU A 34 -5.42 -7.74 0.72
C LEU A 34 -5.79 -8.44 2.03
N ASP A 35 -5.93 -7.68 3.11
CA ASP A 35 -6.20 -8.20 4.45
C ASP A 35 -6.94 -7.13 5.28
N GLU A 36 -8.26 -7.10 5.11
CA GLU A 36 -9.12 -6.10 5.75
C GLU A 36 -9.08 -6.23 7.28
N ASP A 37 -9.06 -7.45 7.80
CA ASP A 37 -9.05 -7.73 9.24
C ASP A 37 -7.74 -7.28 9.90
N ALA A 38 -6.58 -7.62 9.32
CA ALA A 38 -5.30 -7.13 9.83
C ALA A 38 -5.19 -5.61 9.68
N SER A 39 -5.75 -5.03 8.61
CA SER A 39 -5.80 -3.58 8.43
C SER A 39 -6.66 -2.88 9.49
N ASN A 40 -7.82 -3.45 9.82
CA ASN A 40 -8.71 -2.96 10.87
C ASN A 40 -8.06 -3.09 12.25
N ALA A 41 -7.43 -4.22 12.55
CA ALA A 41 -6.70 -4.45 13.79
C ALA A 41 -5.54 -3.45 13.97
N LEU A 42 -4.72 -3.25 12.93
CA LEU A 42 -3.63 -2.27 12.95
C LEU A 42 -4.15 -0.85 13.20
N ARG A 43 -5.27 -0.48 12.55
CA ARG A 43 -5.89 0.84 12.74
C ARG A 43 -6.36 1.06 14.17
N ARG A 44 -7.01 0.05 14.79
CA ARG A 44 -7.44 0.10 16.19
C ARG A 44 -6.26 0.24 17.14
N ALA A 45 -5.23 -0.59 16.96
CA ALA A 45 -4.04 -0.55 17.81
C ALA A 45 -3.30 0.80 17.77
N PHE A 46 -3.20 1.44 16.60
CA PHE A 46 -2.60 2.78 16.49
C PHE A 46 -3.49 3.87 17.08
N LYS A 47 -4.81 3.75 16.94
CA LYS A 47 -5.78 4.67 17.57
C LYS A 47 -5.71 4.60 19.10
N GLU A 48 -5.66 3.41 19.67
CA GLU A 48 -5.57 3.17 21.12
C GLU A 48 -4.28 3.74 21.72
N ARG A 49 -3.17 3.68 20.98
CA ARG A 49 -1.89 4.29 21.38
C ARG A 49 -1.81 5.80 21.18
N GLY A 50 -2.84 6.44 20.61
CA GLY A 50 -2.81 7.88 20.30
C GLY A 50 -1.80 8.25 19.20
N GLU A 51 -1.44 7.30 18.35
CA GLU A 51 -0.45 7.51 17.28
C GLU A 51 -1.00 8.38 16.15
N ASN A 52 -0.12 9.16 15.54
CA ASN A 52 -0.51 9.98 14.40
C ASN A 52 -0.69 9.14 13.11
N VAL A 53 -1.38 9.71 12.12
CA VAL A 53 -1.65 9.06 10.83
C VAL A 53 -0.36 8.68 10.10
N GLY A 54 0.72 9.46 10.26
CA GLY A 54 2.03 9.17 9.68
C GLY A 54 2.64 7.87 10.23
N SER A 55 2.61 7.68 11.55
CA SER A 55 3.06 6.46 12.23
C SER A 55 2.27 5.24 11.75
N TRP A 56 0.93 5.32 11.74
CA TRP A 56 0.07 4.24 11.25
C TRP A 56 0.36 3.90 9.79
N ARG A 57 0.45 4.92 8.93
CA ARG A 57 0.74 4.76 7.52
C ARG A 57 2.08 4.07 7.30
N GLN A 58 3.12 4.41 8.08
CA GLN A 58 4.42 3.76 7.98
C GLN A 58 4.36 2.29 8.41
N ALA A 59 3.57 1.97 9.44
CA ALA A 59 3.39 0.61 9.91
C ALA A 59 2.69 -0.30 8.89
N CYS A 60 1.85 0.25 7.99
CA CYS A 60 1.21 -0.52 6.92
C CYS A 60 2.20 -1.21 5.96
N TYR A 61 3.47 -0.79 5.89
CA TYR A 61 4.45 -1.45 5.03
C TYR A 61 4.81 -2.85 5.51
N LYS A 62 4.94 -3.07 6.83
CA LYS A 62 5.42 -4.35 7.38
C LYS A 62 4.51 -5.54 7.01
N PRO A 63 3.17 -5.46 7.20
CA PRO A 63 2.27 -6.53 6.76
C PRO A 63 2.34 -6.80 5.25
N LEU A 64 2.49 -5.76 4.42
CA LEU A 64 2.63 -5.92 2.97
C LEU A 64 3.91 -6.64 2.57
N VAL A 65 5.02 -6.35 3.25
CA VAL A 65 6.28 -7.08 3.00
C VAL A 65 6.16 -8.54 3.43
N ASN A 66 5.48 -8.83 4.55
CA ASN A 66 5.19 -10.20 4.97
C ASN A 66 4.30 -10.94 3.94
N ILE A 67 3.33 -10.24 3.33
CA ILE A 67 2.56 -10.80 2.20
C ILE A 67 3.50 -11.09 1.03
N ALA A 68 4.35 -10.14 0.62
CA ALA A 68 5.31 -10.37 -0.47
C ALA A 68 6.18 -11.61 -0.22
N CYS A 69 6.72 -11.77 0.99
CA CYS A 69 7.51 -12.95 1.38
C CYS A 69 6.76 -14.28 1.16
N ARG A 70 5.48 -14.35 1.58
CA ARG A 70 4.62 -15.54 1.37
C ARG A 70 4.31 -15.83 -0.10
N HIS A 71 4.50 -14.84 -0.98
CA HIS A 71 4.28 -14.93 -2.42
C HIS A 71 5.61 -14.92 -3.21
N GLY A 72 6.69 -15.47 -2.63
CA GLY A 72 7.97 -15.59 -3.33
C GLY A 72 8.63 -14.25 -3.66
N TRP A 73 8.32 -13.21 -2.88
CA TRP A 73 8.77 -11.83 -3.05
C TRP A 73 8.26 -11.11 -4.30
N ASP A 74 7.28 -11.69 -5.02
CA ASP A 74 6.68 -11.08 -6.21
C ASP A 74 5.49 -10.17 -5.84
N ILE A 75 5.82 -8.95 -5.38
CA ILE A 75 4.80 -7.95 -5.02
C ILE A 75 4.00 -7.45 -6.23
N ASP A 76 4.55 -7.54 -7.45
CA ASP A 76 3.83 -7.20 -8.67
C ASP A 76 2.71 -8.20 -8.96
N ALA A 77 3.02 -9.50 -8.87
CA ALA A 77 2.03 -10.56 -9.04
C ALA A 77 0.90 -10.43 -8.00
N VAL A 78 1.22 -10.14 -6.73
CA VAL A 78 0.22 -9.90 -5.69
C VAL A 78 -0.74 -8.76 -6.08
N PHE A 79 -0.22 -7.66 -6.63
CA PHE A 79 -1.06 -6.54 -7.05
C PHE A 79 -1.89 -6.87 -8.28
N ASN A 80 -1.28 -7.49 -9.28
CA ASN A 80 -1.92 -7.82 -10.54
C ASN A 80 -3.02 -8.87 -10.36
N ALA A 81 -2.90 -9.76 -9.37
CA ALA A 81 -3.91 -10.76 -9.04
C ALA A 81 -5.19 -10.15 -8.42
N HIS A 82 -5.12 -8.95 -7.83
CA HIS A 82 -6.26 -8.34 -7.15
C HIS A 82 -6.95 -7.27 -8.03
N PRO A 83 -8.23 -7.42 -8.42
CA PRO A 83 -8.92 -6.54 -9.38
C PRO A 83 -8.90 -5.04 -9.02
N ARG A 84 -8.98 -4.71 -7.72
CA ARG A 84 -8.92 -3.31 -7.24
C ARG A 84 -7.50 -2.74 -7.16
N LEU A 85 -6.48 -3.59 -7.17
CA LEU A 85 -5.07 -3.19 -6.97
C LEU A 85 -4.28 -3.19 -8.27
N SER A 86 -4.65 -4.03 -9.23
CA SER A 86 -4.01 -4.11 -10.56
C SER A 86 -4.05 -2.79 -11.33
N ILE A 87 -5.00 -1.91 -11.00
CA ILE A 87 -5.07 -0.56 -11.57
C ILE A 87 -4.06 0.41 -10.93
N TRP A 88 -3.41 0.08 -9.82
CA TRP A 88 -2.45 0.94 -9.13
C TRP A 88 -1.02 0.50 -9.40
N TYR A 89 -0.12 1.47 -9.56
CA TYR A 89 1.31 1.17 -9.56
C TYR A 89 1.76 0.78 -8.16
N VAL A 90 2.55 -0.29 -8.04
CA VAL A 90 3.22 -0.63 -6.78
C VAL A 90 4.12 0.54 -6.34
N PRO A 91 3.98 1.02 -5.09
CA PRO A 91 4.81 2.10 -4.57
C PRO A 91 6.30 1.74 -4.60
N THR A 92 7.14 2.66 -5.06
CA THR A 92 8.60 2.47 -5.12
C THR A 92 9.18 2.08 -3.76
N LYS A 93 8.73 2.74 -2.67
CA LYS A 93 9.20 2.43 -1.32
C LYS A 93 8.83 1.00 -0.89
N LEU A 94 7.65 0.51 -1.26
CA LEU A 94 7.25 -0.87 -0.96
C LEU A 94 8.15 -1.87 -1.68
N ARG A 95 8.42 -1.66 -2.98
CA ARG A 95 9.35 -2.50 -3.75
C ARG A 95 10.74 -2.53 -3.10
N GLN A 96 11.27 -1.37 -2.73
CA GLN A 96 12.58 -1.27 -2.07
C GLN A 96 12.63 -2.06 -0.77
N LEU A 97 11.58 -1.99 0.05
CA LEU A 97 11.50 -2.76 1.29
C LEU A 97 11.40 -4.27 1.01
N CYS A 98 10.58 -4.70 0.05
CA CYS A 98 10.51 -6.11 -0.32
C CYS A 98 11.86 -6.64 -0.84
N HIS A 99 12.58 -5.86 -1.65
CA HIS A 99 13.91 -6.26 -2.13
C HIS A 99 14.94 -6.34 -1.00
N LEU A 100 14.93 -5.38 -0.08
CA LEU A 100 15.84 -5.36 1.07
C LEU A 100 15.60 -6.58 1.96
N GLU A 101 14.35 -6.84 2.36
CA GLU A 101 14.00 -7.97 3.22
C GLU A 101 14.23 -9.32 2.54
N ARG A 102 14.04 -9.41 1.21
CA ARG A 102 14.39 -10.62 0.45
C ARG A 102 15.87 -10.94 0.56
N ASN A 103 16.74 -9.95 0.36
CA ASN A 103 18.18 -10.17 0.42
C ASN A 103 18.58 -10.62 1.84
N ASN A 104 18.07 -9.96 2.88
CA ASN A 104 18.29 -10.35 4.28
C ASN A 104 17.81 -11.78 4.58
N ALA A 105 16.76 -12.26 3.92
CA ALA A 105 16.23 -13.61 4.12
C ALA A 105 17.03 -14.70 3.40
N VAL A 106 17.84 -14.35 2.39
CA VAL A 106 18.72 -15.27 1.67
C VAL A 106 20.11 -15.35 2.33
N ASP A 107 20.48 -14.34 3.10
CA ASP A 107 21.75 -14.26 3.84
C ASP A 107 21.73 -14.98 5.22
N CYS A 108 20.72 -15.83 5.49
CA CYS A 108 20.57 -16.68 6.69
C CYS A 108 20.64 -18.16 6.31
#